data_AF-A0A4S8MFU9-F1
#
_entry.id   AF-A0A4S8MFU9-F1
#
_cell.length_a   1.000
_cell.length_b   1.000
_cell.length_c   1.000
_cell.angle_alpha   90.00
_cell.angle_beta   90.00
_cell.angle_gamma   90.00
#
_symmetry.space_group_name_H-M   'P 1'
#
loop_
_entity.id
_entity.type
_entity.pdbx_description
1 polymer ?
#
loop_
_entity_poly.entity_id
_entity_poly.type
_entity_poly.pdbx_seq_one_letter_code
_entity_poly.pdbx_strand_id
1 'polypeptide(L)'
;MSVNLVDEYRSRGFHVKCCIVPEIELATMRFVREHTKIPVPEPCCSFQWDNKDYIAMSHVPGTDLHELKWKTLSSEVQRTIMDQLKTYFDDLRSIPRPVGEHSISSVIGGPFLDARLLDWDDLSGPFENEAEFNTFYRAGQPLDEKVPEEIRRVHSVSHRLVLTHNDVCPRNIMVEGSTVTGIIDWECAAWLPEYWEYVKITNWKNWEDKAFKMRASEFLQPYPEEALADSIAEGIPYIPFVPRK
;
A
#
# COMPACT_ATOMS: atom_id res chain seq x y z
N MET A 1 -17.25 -28.53 32.67
CA MET A 1 -17.63 -28.11 31.31
C MET A 1 -16.56 -27.15 30.84
N SER A 2 -15.55 -27.66 30.13
CA SER A 2 -14.53 -26.82 29.50
C SER A 2 -15.17 -26.17 28.28
N VAL A 3 -15.52 -24.90 28.39
CA VAL A 3 -15.88 -24.12 27.22
C VAL A 3 -14.62 -24.08 26.35
N ASN A 4 -14.72 -24.66 25.16
CA ASN A 4 -13.64 -24.71 24.19
C ASN A 4 -13.45 -23.27 23.70
N LEU A 5 -12.55 -22.52 24.35
CA LEU A 5 -12.27 -21.11 24.03
C LEU A 5 -12.03 -20.92 22.53
N VAL A 6 -11.46 -21.92 21.84
CA VAL A 6 -11.25 -21.92 20.39
C VAL A 6 -12.55 -21.77 19.59
N ASP A 7 -13.63 -22.41 20.00
CA ASP A 7 -14.93 -22.34 19.31
C ASP A 7 -15.69 -21.06 19.69
N GLU A 8 -15.51 -20.54 20.91
CA GLU A 8 -16.04 -19.25 21.34
C GLU A 8 -15.32 -18.07 20.64
N TYR A 9 -14.02 -18.18 20.37
CA TYR A 9 -13.27 -17.19 19.58
C TYR A 9 -13.58 -17.26 18.08
N ARG A 10 -13.83 -18.45 17.51
CA ARG A 10 -14.37 -18.57 16.14
C ARG A 10 -15.71 -17.85 15.99
N SER A 11 -16.55 -17.87 17.03
CA SER A 11 -17.83 -17.16 17.02
C SER A 11 -17.74 -15.63 17.13
N ARG A 12 -16.58 -15.10 17.55
CA ARG A 12 -16.32 -13.65 17.64
C ARG A 12 -15.62 -13.08 16.40
N GLY A 13 -15.30 -13.93 15.41
CA GLY A 13 -14.82 -13.51 14.10
C GLY A 13 -13.56 -12.66 14.16
N PHE A 14 -12.47 -13.15 14.76
CA PHE A 14 -11.16 -12.49 14.68
C PHE A 14 -10.29 -13.14 13.59
N HIS A 15 -9.52 -12.32 12.89
CA HIS A 15 -8.46 -12.72 11.99
C HIS A 15 -7.11 -12.44 12.65
N VAL A 16 -6.16 -13.36 12.51
CA VAL A 16 -4.80 -13.23 13.04
C VAL A 16 -3.82 -13.39 11.89
N LYS A 17 -2.95 -12.39 11.71
CA LYS A 17 -1.95 -12.32 10.64
C LYS A 17 -0.56 -12.17 11.25
N CYS A 18 0.43 -12.85 10.68
CA CYS A 18 1.86 -12.57 10.94
C CYS A 18 2.21 -11.26 10.22
N CYS A 19 2.80 -10.30 10.94
CA CYS A 19 3.02 -8.95 10.44
C CYS A 19 4.46 -8.52 10.71
N ILE A 20 5.11 -7.89 9.73
CA ILE A 20 6.51 -7.45 9.86
C ILE A 20 6.58 -6.16 10.71
N VAL A 21 5.58 -5.29 10.55
CA VAL A 21 5.48 -4.00 11.24
C VAL A 21 4.15 -3.85 11.96
N PRO A 22 3.88 -4.65 13.01
CA PRO A 22 2.57 -4.72 13.66
C PRO A 22 2.11 -3.37 14.22
N GLU A 23 3.04 -2.55 14.73
CA GLU A 23 2.74 -1.22 15.25
C GLU A 23 2.24 -0.27 14.15
N ILE A 24 2.88 -0.30 12.98
CA ILE A 24 2.50 0.51 11.82
C ILE A 24 1.14 0.06 11.29
N GLU A 25 0.94 -1.24 11.05
CA GLU A 25 -0.32 -1.74 10.47
C GLU A 25 -1.52 -1.45 11.40
N LEU A 26 -1.37 -1.66 12.71
CA LEU A 26 -2.43 -1.33 13.69
C LEU A 26 -2.70 0.17 13.77
N ALA A 27 -1.65 1.00 13.81
CA ALA A 27 -1.81 2.45 13.84
C ALA A 27 -2.50 2.96 12.57
N THR A 28 -2.15 2.42 11.40
CA THR A 28 -2.76 2.79 10.13
C THR A 28 -4.23 2.44 10.11
N MET A 29 -4.61 1.21 10.48
CA MET A 29 -6.02 0.82 10.54
C MET A 29 -6.83 1.73 11.47
N ARG A 30 -6.30 2.07 12.66
CA ARG A 30 -6.97 3.00 13.58
C ARG A 30 -7.13 4.38 12.95
N PHE A 31 -6.05 4.91 12.37
CA PHE A 31 -6.03 6.22 11.76
C PHE A 31 -6.99 6.33 10.58
N VAL A 32 -6.99 5.36 9.66
CA VAL A 32 -7.90 5.34 8.50
C VAL A 32 -9.37 5.25 8.94
N ARG A 33 -9.70 4.44 9.96
CA ARG A 33 -11.07 4.35 10.52
C ARG A 33 -11.55 5.67 11.11
N GLU A 34 -10.66 6.39 11.76
CA GLU A 34 -11.01 7.66 12.40
C GLU A 34 -11.24 8.78 11.37
N HIS A 35 -10.50 8.76 10.25
CA HIS A 35 -10.47 9.86 9.30
C HIS A 35 -11.30 9.62 8.02
N THR A 36 -11.78 8.40 7.77
CA THR A 36 -12.46 8.05 6.51
C THR A 36 -13.68 7.15 6.71
N LYS A 37 -14.38 6.85 5.61
CA LYS A 37 -15.42 5.82 5.54
C LYS A 37 -14.95 4.54 4.86
N ILE A 38 -13.64 4.39 4.67
CA ILE A 38 -13.06 3.19 4.09
C ILE A 38 -13.35 2.03 5.03
N PRO A 39 -13.95 0.94 4.56
CA PRO A 39 -14.12 -0.25 5.37
C PRO A 39 -12.73 -0.86 5.58
N VAL A 40 -12.28 -0.91 6.83
CA VAL A 40 -11.02 -1.57 7.20
C VAL A 40 -11.26 -2.42 8.46
N PRO A 41 -10.48 -3.49 8.68
CA PRO A 41 -10.61 -4.32 9.86
C PRO A 41 -10.51 -3.48 11.14
N GLU A 42 -11.23 -3.88 12.19
CA GLU A 42 -11.09 -3.28 13.50
C GLU A 42 -9.86 -3.85 14.20
N PRO A 43 -8.82 -3.03 14.44
CA PRO A 43 -7.57 -3.49 15.04
C PRO A 43 -7.77 -3.77 16.54
N CYS A 44 -7.43 -4.99 16.98
CA CYS A 44 -7.53 -5.39 18.39
C CYS A 44 -6.19 -5.14 19.11
N CYS A 45 -5.17 -5.94 18.80
CA CYS A 45 -3.85 -5.86 19.43
C CYS A 45 -2.77 -6.52 18.57
N SER A 46 -1.51 -6.24 18.92
CA SER A 46 -0.35 -7.01 18.48
C SER A 46 0.16 -7.88 19.63
N PHE A 47 0.79 -9.00 19.28
CA PHE A 47 1.44 -9.89 20.24
C PHE A 47 2.53 -10.72 19.57
N GLN A 48 3.48 -11.19 20.37
CA GLN A 48 4.54 -12.08 19.89
C GLN A 48 4.24 -13.54 20.19
N TRP A 49 4.53 -14.40 19.23
CA TRP A 49 4.46 -15.85 19.39
C TRP A 49 5.53 -16.51 18.51
N ASP A 50 6.28 -17.47 19.07
CA ASP A 50 7.35 -18.18 18.35
C ASP A 50 8.36 -17.27 17.60
N ASN A 51 8.82 -16.21 18.28
CA ASN A 51 9.72 -15.18 17.73
C ASN A 51 9.20 -14.47 16.47
N LYS A 52 7.88 -14.42 16.29
CA LYS A 52 7.22 -13.67 15.22
C LYS A 52 6.18 -12.72 15.81
N ASP A 53 6.00 -11.61 15.13
CA ASP A 53 4.99 -10.63 15.46
C ASP A 53 3.67 -10.94 14.75
N TYR A 54 2.58 -10.80 15.49
CA TYR A 54 1.23 -11.03 15.02
C TYR A 54 0.33 -9.85 15.35
N ILE A 55 -0.69 -9.67 14.53
CA ILE A 55 -1.79 -8.76 14.78
C ILE A 55 -3.11 -9.54 14.79
N ALA A 56 -3.96 -9.22 15.75
CA ALA A 56 -5.35 -9.66 15.80
C ALA A 56 -6.28 -8.50 15.44
N MET A 57 -7.27 -8.76 14.60
CA MET A 57 -8.24 -7.78 14.13
C MET A 57 -9.58 -8.44 13.85
N SER A 58 -10.65 -7.66 13.67
CA SER A 58 -11.95 -8.21 13.27
C SER A 58 -11.86 -8.86 11.89
N HIS A 59 -12.59 -9.95 11.68
CA HIS A 59 -12.81 -10.56 10.38
C HIS A 59 -13.63 -9.63 9.49
N VAL A 60 -13.17 -9.42 8.26
CA VAL A 60 -13.90 -8.66 7.24
C VAL A 60 -14.81 -9.62 6.47
N PRO A 61 -16.13 -9.38 6.36
CA PRO A 61 -17.04 -10.28 5.65
C PRO A 61 -16.76 -10.30 4.14
N GLY A 62 -17.16 -11.39 3.48
CA GLY A 62 -17.02 -11.54 2.02
C GLY A 62 -15.79 -12.36 1.62
N THR A 63 -15.41 -12.24 0.35
CA THR A 63 -14.29 -12.96 -0.27
C THR A 63 -13.42 -11.96 -1.03
N ASP A 64 -12.10 -12.16 -1.05
CA ASP A 64 -11.21 -11.27 -1.78
C ASP A 64 -11.35 -11.41 -3.31
N LEU A 65 -10.99 -10.36 -4.05
CA LEU A 65 -11.13 -10.34 -5.50
C LEU A 65 -10.21 -11.33 -6.23
N HIS A 66 -9.11 -11.76 -5.60
CA HIS A 66 -8.23 -12.77 -6.18
C HIS A 66 -8.91 -14.15 -6.12
N GLU A 67 -9.45 -14.55 -4.96
CA GLU A 67 -10.20 -15.80 -4.79
C GLU A 67 -11.46 -15.82 -5.67
N LEU A 68 -12.18 -14.70 -5.78
CA LEU A 68 -13.31 -14.55 -6.70
C LEU A 68 -12.93 -14.55 -8.19
N LYS A 69 -11.63 -14.60 -8.50
CA LYS A 69 -11.07 -14.55 -9.86
C LYS A 69 -11.62 -13.33 -10.60
N TRP A 70 -11.20 -12.13 -10.18
CA TRP A 70 -11.57 -10.82 -10.73
C TRP A 70 -12.04 -10.81 -12.19
N LYS A 71 -11.28 -11.42 -13.11
CA LYS A 71 -11.55 -11.51 -14.56
C LYS A 71 -12.89 -12.18 -14.94
N THR A 72 -13.42 -13.01 -14.05
CA THR A 72 -14.66 -13.79 -14.26
C THR A 72 -15.90 -13.04 -13.79
N LEU A 73 -15.73 -11.98 -13.01
CA LEU A 73 -16.82 -11.12 -12.57
C LEU A 73 -17.42 -10.35 -13.76
N SER A 74 -18.71 -10.04 -13.71
CA SER A 74 -19.37 -9.27 -14.75
C SER A 74 -18.81 -7.84 -14.83
N SER A 75 -18.85 -7.23 -16.02
CA SER A 75 -18.39 -5.84 -16.21
C SER A 75 -19.12 -4.83 -15.32
N GLU A 76 -20.38 -5.10 -14.94
CA GLU A 76 -21.15 -4.25 -14.04
C GLU A 76 -20.66 -4.32 -12.59
N VAL A 77 -20.42 -5.54 -12.08
CA VAL A 77 -19.84 -5.75 -10.75
C VAL A 77 -18.44 -5.13 -10.68
N GLN A 78 -17.64 -5.41 -11.69
CA GLN A 78 -16.30 -4.85 -11.87
C GLN A 78 -16.28 -3.32 -11.92
N ARG A 79 -17.28 -2.67 -12.53
CA ARG A 79 -17.41 -1.20 -12.54
C ARG A 79 -17.78 -0.67 -11.17
N THR A 80 -18.79 -1.27 -10.55
CA THR A 80 -19.29 -0.89 -9.22
C THR A 80 -18.19 -0.95 -8.15
N ILE A 81 -17.32 -1.96 -8.22
CA ILE A 81 -16.16 -2.10 -7.34
C ILE A 81 -15.14 -0.98 -7.60
N MET A 82 -14.83 -0.68 -8.86
CA MET A 82 -13.89 0.42 -9.19
C MET A 82 -14.42 1.78 -8.75
N ASP A 83 -15.72 2.05 -8.87
CA ASP A 83 -16.33 3.30 -8.42
C ASP A 83 -16.22 3.46 -6.89
N GLN A 84 -16.40 2.37 -6.14
CA GLN A 84 -16.18 2.36 -4.68
C GLN A 84 -14.72 2.57 -4.33
N LEU A 85 -13.80 1.86 -4.98
CA LEU A 85 -12.36 2.06 -4.78
C LEU A 85 -11.98 3.52 -5.07
N LYS A 86 -12.46 4.09 -6.17
CA LYS A 86 -12.21 5.50 -6.48
C LYS A 86 -12.62 6.41 -5.33
N THR A 87 -13.85 6.23 -4.82
CA THR A 87 -14.35 7.00 -3.68
C THR A 87 -13.46 6.85 -2.45
N TYR A 88 -13.05 5.61 -2.12
CA TYR A 88 -12.20 5.34 -0.97
C TYR A 88 -10.78 5.90 -1.10
N PHE A 89 -10.17 5.82 -2.28
CA PHE A 89 -8.82 6.36 -2.50
C PHE A 89 -8.84 7.89 -2.60
N ASP A 90 -9.90 8.50 -3.14
CA ASP A 90 -10.10 9.95 -3.07
C ASP A 90 -10.23 10.41 -1.60
N ASP A 91 -11.01 9.71 -0.77
CA ASP A 91 -11.13 9.96 0.68
C ASP A 91 -9.78 9.81 1.39
N LEU A 92 -9.05 8.70 1.16
CA LEU A 92 -7.73 8.44 1.75
C LEU A 92 -6.74 9.57 1.44
N ARG A 93 -6.70 10.01 0.18
CA ARG A 93 -5.78 11.04 -0.31
C ARG A 93 -6.21 12.47 0.08
N SER A 94 -7.42 12.63 0.61
CA SER A 94 -7.93 13.90 1.13
C SER A 94 -7.51 14.17 2.58
N ILE A 95 -7.07 13.13 3.31
CA ILE A 95 -6.63 13.27 4.70
C ILE A 95 -5.43 14.23 4.74
N PRO A 96 -5.50 15.32 5.54
CA PRO A 96 -4.36 16.20 5.73
C PRO A 96 -3.21 15.45 6.40
N ARG A 97 -2.01 15.56 5.83
CA ARG A 97 -0.80 15.01 6.45
C ARG A 97 -0.57 15.67 7.82
N PRO A 98 -0.30 14.88 8.89
CA PRO A 98 0.13 15.43 10.18
C PRO A 98 1.38 16.30 10.02
N VAL A 99 1.45 17.42 10.74
CA VAL A 99 2.66 18.24 10.79
C VAL A 99 3.72 17.48 11.60
N GLY A 100 4.91 17.33 11.04
CA GLY A 100 6.03 16.60 11.65
C GLY A 100 7.33 16.84 10.91
N GLU A 101 8.44 16.39 11.51
CA GLU A 101 9.81 16.56 10.99
C GLU A 101 10.01 15.87 9.64
N HIS A 102 9.44 14.68 9.47
CA HIS A 102 9.51 13.92 8.22
C HIS A 102 8.20 14.00 7.45
N SER A 103 8.29 14.40 6.18
CA SER A 103 7.11 14.49 5.33
C SER A 103 6.78 13.20 4.58
N ILE A 104 7.77 12.31 4.38
CA ILE A 104 7.58 10.96 3.84
C ILE A 104 7.89 9.95 4.94
N SER A 105 6.86 9.30 5.45
CA SER A 105 6.95 8.42 6.63
C SER A 105 5.72 7.52 6.75
N SER A 106 5.79 6.50 7.61
CA SER A 106 4.60 5.79 8.07
C SER A 106 3.64 6.70 8.84
N VAL A 107 2.44 6.23 9.14
CA VAL A 107 1.44 7.03 9.87
C VAL A 107 1.89 7.46 11.27
N ILE A 108 2.85 6.74 11.88
CA ILE A 108 3.45 7.05 13.17
C ILE A 108 4.69 7.96 13.06
N GLY A 109 5.00 8.47 11.86
CA GLY A 109 6.10 9.39 11.60
C GLY A 109 7.47 8.73 11.44
N GLY A 110 7.54 7.40 11.37
CA GLY A 110 8.78 6.63 11.29
C GLY A 110 9.04 6.02 9.91
N PRO A 111 9.99 5.07 9.82
CA PRO A 111 10.22 4.26 8.62
C PRO A 111 8.96 3.51 8.20
N PHE A 112 8.94 3.03 6.97
CA PHE A 112 7.81 2.29 6.39
C PHE A 112 8.29 1.14 5.49
N LEU A 113 7.42 0.18 5.28
CA LEU A 113 7.68 -0.97 4.42
C LEU A 113 7.34 -0.61 2.97
N ASP A 114 8.29 -0.80 2.07
CA ASP A 114 8.03 -0.71 0.64
C ASP A 114 8.96 -1.64 -0.14
N ALA A 115 8.40 -2.77 -0.54
CA ALA A 115 9.10 -3.79 -1.32
C ALA A 115 9.57 -3.30 -2.71
N ARG A 116 9.17 -2.10 -3.14
CA ARG A 116 9.70 -1.46 -4.36
C ARG A 116 11.08 -0.83 -4.13
N LEU A 117 11.34 -0.38 -2.91
CA LEU A 117 12.52 0.36 -2.50
C LEU A 117 13.59 -0.55 -1.90
N LEU A 118 13.18 -1.46 -1.01
CA LEU A 118 14.04 -2.40 -0.30
C LEU A 118 13.39 -3.79 -0.24
N ASP A 119 14.11 -4.81 0.26
CA ASP A 119 13.52 -6.12 0.52
C ASP A 119 12.52 -6.08 1.68
N TRP A 120 11.67 -7.11 1.80
CA TRP A 120 10.61 -7.17 2.82
C TRP A 120 11.12 -7.20 4.27
N ASP A 121 12.39 -7.50 4.48
CA ASP A 121 13.03 -7.50 5.80
C ASP A 121 13.57 -6.12 6.22
N ASP A 122 13.52 -5.13 5.32
CA ASP A 122 14.08 -3.79 5.52
C ASP A 122 13.02 -2.68 5.44
N LEU A 123 13.26 -1.59 6.18
CA LEU A 123 12.38 -0.41 6.18
C LEU A 123 13.03 0.77 5.46
N SER A 124 12.22 1.49 4.70
CA SER A 124 12.62 2.71 4.00
C SER A 124 12.32 3.96 4.84
N GLY A 125 13.16 4.98 4.68
CA GLY A 125 12.97 6.28 5.33
C GLY A 125 13.07 6.23 6.87
N PRO A 126 12.42 7.17 7.59
CA PRO A 126 11.61 8.25 7.05
C PRO A 126 12.49 9.28 6.31
N PHE A 127 11.87 10.08 5.44
CA PHE A 127 12.56 11.14 4.70
C PHE A 127 11.95 12.50 5.02
N GLU A 128 12.80 13.52 5.15
CA GLU A 128 12.40 14.91 5.38
C GLU A 128 11.47 15.40 4.27
N ASN A 129 11.80 15.10 3.01
CA ASN A 129 11.05 15.54 1.83
C ASN A 129 11.27 14.62 0.62
N GLU A 130 10.53 14.90 -0.46
CA GLU A 130 10.60 14.15 -1.70
C GLU A 130 11.98 14.18 -2.37
N ALA A 131 12.77 15.25 -2.20
CA ALA A 131 14.11 15.30 -2.78
C ALA A 131 15.07 14.29 -2.11
N GLU A 132 14.94 14.09 -0.79
CA GLU A 132 15.68 13.05 -0.07
C GLU A 132 15.22 11.65 -0.48
N PHE A 133 13.91 11.41 -0.54
CA PHE A 133 13.33 10.17 -1.06
C PHE A 133 13.82 9.85 -2.47
N ASN A 134 13.79 10.82 -3.38
CA ASN A 134 14.25 10.64 -4.76
C ASN A 134 15.76 10.38 -4.83
N THR A 135 16.55 10.97 -3.93
CA THR A 135 17.98 10.71 -3.82
C THR A 135 18.26 9.29 -3.33
N PHE A 136 17.51 8.84 -2.33
CA PHE A 136 17.54 7.44 -1.87
C PHE A 136 17.17 6.48 -3.01
N TYR A 137 16.06 6.75 -3.72
CA TYR A 137 15.60 5.95 -4.85
C TYR A 137 16.64 5.85 -5.98
N ARG A 138 17.51 6.85 -6.15
CA ARG A 138 18.64 6.85 -7.08
C ARG A 138 19.96 6.38 -6.47
N ALA A 139 19.97 5.67 -5.34
CA ALA A 139 21.21 5.20 -4.69
C ALA A 139 22.19 6.31 -4.25
N GLY A 140 21.68 7.50 -3.94
CA GLY A 140 22.52 8.66 -3.64
C GLY A 140 23.12 9.34 -4.86
N GLN A 141 22.78 8.95 -6.09
CA GLN A 141 23.28 9.62 -7.28
C GLN A 141 22.71 11.05 -7.40
N PRO A 142 23.57 12.06 -7.67
CA PRO A 142 23.13 13.42 -7.89
C PRO A 142 22.25 13.51 -9.15
N LEU A 143 21.39 14.51 -9.18
CA LEU A 143 20.50 14.76 -10.33
C LEU A 143 21.25 15.51 -11.44
N ASP A 144 22.15 14.81 -12.14
CA ASP A 144 23.00 15.38 -13.20
C ASP A 144 22.82 14.66 -14.56
N GLU A 145 23.55 15.11 -15.59
CA GLU A 145 23.44 14.61 -16.97
C GLU A 145 23.68 13.09 -17.13
N LYS A 146 24.25 12.41 -16.13
CA LYS A 146 24.41 10.95 -16.14
C LYS A 146 23.11 10.22 -15.82
N VAL A 147 22.16 10.90 -15.17
CA VAL A 147 20.81 10.39 -14.94
C VAL A 147 19.97 10.64 -16.19
N PRO A 148 19.22 9.63 -16.69
CA PRO A 148 18.30 9.79 -17.82
C PRO A 148 17.37 11.00 -17.67
N GLU A 149 17.09 11.67 -18.78
CA GLU A 149 16.31 12.92 -18.82
C GLU A 149 14.92 12.76 -18.20
N GLU A 150 14.27 11.61 -18.39
CA GLU A 150 12.95 11.30 -17.83
C GLU A 150 12.97 11.28 -16.30
N ILE A 151 13.99 10.63 -15.73
CA ILE A 151 14.21 10.59 -14.27
C ILE A 151 14.56 11.99 -13.76
N ARG A 152 15.40 12.74 -14.48
CA ARG A 152 15.73 14.12 -14.12
C ARG A 152 14.51 15.02 -14.09
N ARG A 153 13.66 14.95 -15.11
CA ARG A 153 12.44 15.75 -15.20
C ARG A 153 11.51 15.45 -14.02
N VAL A 154 11.20 14.18 -13.76
CA VAL A 154 10.31 13.77 -12.68
C VAL A 154 10.86 14.13 -11.30
N HIS A 155 12.15 13.89 -11.04
CA HIS A 155 12.74 14.19 -9.74
C HIS A 155 13.11 15.68 -9.54
N SER A 156 12.92 16.53 -10.55
CA SER A 156 13.15 17.98 -10.45
C SER A 156 11.92 18.77 -9.97
N VAL A 157 10.76 18.12 -9.90
CA VAL A 157 9.51 18.70 -9.41
C VAL A 157 9.15 18.10 -8.05
N SER A 158 8.27 18.78 -7.32
CA SER A 158 7.71 18.26 -6.07
C SER A 158 6.22 18.00 -6.25
N HIS A 159 5.77 16.88 -5.71
CA HIS A 159 4.40 16.42 -5.74
C HIS A 159 3.72 16.64 -4.39
N ARG A 160 2.40 16.57 -4.39
CA ARG A 160 1.66 16.47 -3.14
C ARG A 160 1.98 15.15 -2.45
N LEU A 161 2.12 15.22 -1.13
CA LEU A 161 2.24 14.04 -0.28
C LEU A 161 0.86 13.67 0.24
N VAL A 162 0.51 12.39 0.07
CA VAL A 162 -0.80 11.84 0.42
C VAL A 162 -0.63 10.52 1.15
N LEU A 163 -1.62 10.12 1.95
CA LEU A 163 -1.61 8.78 2.53
C LEU A 163 -1.90 7.78 1.42
N THR A 164 -1.05 6.77 1.32
CA THR A 164 -1.17 5.67 0.36
C THR A 164 -1.31 4.36 1.11
N HIS A 165 -2.00 3.39 0.52
CA HIS A 165 -2.02 2.01 1.03
C HIS A 165 -0.76 1.27 0.58
N ASN A 166 -0.30 1.56 -0.64
CA ASN A 166 0.97 1.09 -1.19
C ASN A 166 1.10 -0.45 -1.36
N ASP A 167 -0.01 -1.21 -1.29
CA ASP A 167 -0.08 -2.65 -1.60
C ASP A 167 -1.49 -3.05 -2.12
N VAL A 168 -2.07 -2.20 -2.97
CA VAL A 168 -3.48 -2.32 -3.41
C VAL A 168 -3.64 -3.37 -4.51
N CYS A 169 -4.01 -4.58 -4.13
CA CYS A 169 -4.16 -5.69 -5.05
C CYS A 169 -5.44 -6.50 -4.79
N PRO A 170 -5.86 -7.36 -5.73
CA PRO A 170 -7.12 -8.11 -5.59
C PRO A 170 -7.23 -8.94 -4.29
N ARG A 171 -6.13 -9.53 -3.80
CA ARG A 171 -6.10 -10.27 -2.52
C ARG A 171 -6.38 -9.39 -1.29
N ASN A 172 -6.20 -8.07 -1.42
CA ASN A 172 -6.35 -7.10 -0.33
C ASN A 172 -7.69 -6.34 -0.39
N ILE A 173 -8.61 -6.75 -1.28
CA ILE A 173 -9.93 -6.13 -1.46
C ILE A 173 -11.00 -7.17 -1.24
N MET A 174 -11.70 -7.08 -0.10
CA MET A 174 -12.81 -7.95 0.29
C MET A 174 -14.12 -7.43 -0.28
N VAL A 175 -14.95 -8.34 -0.83
CA VAL A 175 -16.27 -7.98 -1.38
C VAL A 175 -17.36 -8.98 -1.01
N GLU A 176 -18.60 -8.49 -0.93
CA GLU A 176 -19.82 -9.28 -0.89
C GLU A 176 -20.76 -8.82 -2.00
N GLY A 177 -20.97 -9.68 -3.01
CA GLY A 177 -21.64 -9.30 -4.25
C GLY A 177 -20.82 -8.25 -5.01
N SER A 178 -21.36 -7.03 -5.13
CA SER A 178 -20.67 -5.89 -5.73
C SER A 178 -20.20 -4.84 -4.72
N THR A 179 -20.38 -5.09 -3.42
CA THR A 179 -20.04 -4.14 -2.35
C THR A 179 -18.65 -4.46 -1.81
N VAL A 180 -17.79 -3.46 -1.74
CA VAL A 180 -16.50 -3.56 -1.06
C VAL A 180 -16.75 -3.55 0.45
N THR A 181 -16.39 -4.65 1.11
CA THR A 181 -16.61 -4.86 2.54
C THR A 181 -15.35 -4.62 3.36
N GLY A 182 -14.18 -4.55 2.73
CA GLY A 182 -12.95 -4.09 3.37
C GLY A 182 -11.75 -3.98 2.44
N ILE A 183 -10.89 -3.01 2.75
CA ILE A 183 -9.52 -2.93 2.25
C ILE A 183 -8.61 -3.35 3.42
N ILE A 184 -7.78 -4.35 3.20
CA ILE A 184 -6.95 -5.01 4.23
C ILE A 184 -5.46 -4.90 3.88
N ASP A 185 -4.58 -5.30 4.81
CA ASP A 185 -3.13 -5.39 4.57
C ASP A 185 -2.42 -4.02 4.47
N TRP A 186 -2.52 -3.24 5.56
CA TRP A 186 -2.10 -1.83 5.61
C TRP A 186 -0.63 -1.63 6.04
N GLU A 187 0.20 -2.67 6.06
CA GLU A 187 1.57 -2.61 6.58
C GLU A 187 2.53 -1.77 5.72
N CYS A 188 2.24 -1.62 4.43
CA CYS A 188 3.00 -0.78 3.50
C CYS A 188 2.56 0.70 3.49
N ALA A 189 1.54 1.06 4.27
CA ALA A 189 0.94 2.37 4.18
C ALA A 189 1.87 3.48 4.69
N ALA A 190 1.97 4.53 3.90
CA ALA A 190 2.85 5.67 4.19
C ALA A 190 2.36 6.94 3.50
N TRP A 191 2.80 8.08 4.03
CA TRP A 191 2.74 9.38 3.38
C TRP A 191 3.79 9.41 2.28
N LEU A 192 3.35 9.40 1.02
CA LEU A 192 4.20 9.28 -0.16
C LEU A 192 3.78 10.28 -1.25
N PRO A 193 4.66 10.57 -2.23
CA PRO A 193 4.26 11.33 -3.42
C PRO A 193 3.03 10.70 -4.09
N GLU A 194 2.06 11.52 -4.48
CA GLU A 194 0.75 11.09 -5.00
C GLU A 194 0.80 10.19 -6.24
N TYR A 195 1.94 10.19 -6.95
CA TYR A 195 2.20 9.32 -8.10
C TYR A 195 2.62 7.90 -7.71
N TRP A 196 3.20 7.70 -6.52
CA TRP A 196 3.99 6.51 -6.19
C TRP A 196 3.17 5.22 -6.25
N GLU A 197 1.98 5.23 -5.67
CA GLU A 197 1.09 4.07 -5.64
C GLU A 197 0.61 3.67 -7.06
N TYR A 198 0.36 4.66 -7.94
CA TYR A 198 0.01 4.40 -9.34
C TYR A 198 1.19 3.77 -10.08
N VAL A 199 2.40 4.31 -9.89
CA VAL A 199 3.64 3.78 -10.49
C VAL A 199 3.89 2.35 -10.01
N LYS A 200 3.77 2.09 -8.71
CA LYS A 200 3.97 0.76 -8.13
C LYS A 200 3.01 -0.25 -8.76
N ILE A 201 1.70 0.01 -8.77
CA ILE A 201 0.72 -0.90 -9.41
C ILE A 201 1.07 -1.10 -10.91
N THR A 202 1.40 -0.02 -11.62
CA THR A 202 1.65 -0.03 -13.07
C THR A 202 2.95 -0.73 -13.47
N ASN A 203 3.99 -0.69 -12.64
CA ASN A 203 5.32 -1.23 -12.98
C ASN A 203 5.70 -2.48 -12.20
N TRP A 204 4.93 -2.88 -11.18
CA TRP A 204 5.21 -4.11 -10.44
C TRP A 204 5.24 -5.33 -11.37
N LYS A 205 6.43 -5.90 -11.57
CA LYS A 205 6.68 -7.02 -12.50
C LYS A 205 6.08 -8.34 -12.03
N ASN A 206 6.02 -8.56 -10.72
CA ASN A 206 5.50 -9.79 -10.12
C ASN A 206 3.98 -9.75 -9.91
N TRP A 207 3.26 -8.88 -10.63
CA TRP A 207 1.83 -8.72 -10.47
C TRP A 207 1.07 -9.76 -11.29
N GLU A 208 0.41 -10.70 -10.61
CA GLU A 208 -0.31 -11.80 -11.25
C GLU A 208 -1.58 -11.32 -11.97
N ASP A 209 -2.30 -10.36 -11.38
CA ASP A 209 -3.60 -9.87 -11.87
C ASP A 209 -3.51 -8.68 -12.83
N LYS A 210 -2.94 -8.92 -14.02
CA LYS A 210 -2.82 -7.89 -15.09
C LYS A 210 -4.15 -7.19 -15.42
N ALA A 211 -5.27 -7.89 -15.34
CA ALA A 211 -6.59 -7.31 -15.63
C ALA A 211 -7.07 -6.30 -14.58
N PHE A 212 -6.70 -6.47 -13.32
CA PHE A 212 -6.98 -5.49 -12.28
C PHE A 212 -6.04 -4.29 -12.44
N LYS A 213 -4.75 -4.56 -12.60
CA LYS A 213 -3.70 -3.56 -12.82
C LYS A 213 -4.00 -2.60 -13.98
N MET A 214 -4.51 -3.08 -15.11
CA MET A 214 -4.89 -2.23 -16.25
C MET A 214 -6.00 -1.22 -15.94
N ARG A 215 -6.71 -1.38 -14.82
CA ARG A 215 -7.80 -0.50 -14.37
C ARG A 215 -7.36 0.41 -13.22
N ALA A 216 -6.07 0.47 -12.89
CA ALA A 216 -5.54 1.33 -11.84
C ALA A 216 -5.91 2.82 -12.05
N SER A 217 -5.93 3.27 -13.30
CA SER A 217 -6.32 4.64 -13.67
C SER A 217 -7.80 4.96 -13.45
N GLU A 218 -8.64 3.97 -13.14
CA GLU A 218 -10.05 4.19 -12.82
C GLU A 218 -10.25 4.65 -11.37
N PHE A 219 -9.34 4.29 -10.45
CA PHE A 219 -9.43 4.66 -9.04
C PHE A 219 -8.23 5.45 -8.51
N LEU A 220 -7.14 5.54 -9.27
CA LEU A 220 -6.00 6.41 -8.98
C LEU A 220 -5.77 7.39 -10.13
N GLN A 221 -5.30 8.59 -9.80
CA GLN A 221 -4.83 9.55 -10.80
C GLN A 221 -3.64 8.93 -11.57
N PRO A 222 -3.66 8.91 -12.92
CA PRO A 222 -2.55 8.40 -13.71
C PRO A 222 -1.37 9.37 -13.78
N TYR A 223 -0.16 8.82 -13.69
CA TYR A 223 1.14 9.50 -13.74
C TYR A 223 2.07 8.79 -14.75
N PRO A 224 1.84 8.96 -16.07
CA PRO A 224 2.54 8.19 -17.10
C PRO A 224 4.02 8.58 -17.24
N GLU A 225 4.40 9.82 -16.94
CA GLU A 225 5.80 10.27 -17.02
C GLU A 225 6.63 9.67 -15.89
N GLU A 226 6.06 9.63 -14.69
CA GLU A 226 6.62 9.02 -13.49
C GLU A 226 6.72 7.50 -13.65
N ALA A 227 5.70 6.87 -14.25
CA ALA A 227 5.74 5.46 -14.57
C ALA A 227 6.82 5.13 -15.62
N LEU A 228 7.04 6.00 -16.60
CA LEU A 228 8.14 5.84 -17.56
C LEU A 228 9.50 6.01 -16.87
N ALA A 229 9.66 7.03 -16.04
CA ALA A 229 10.89 7.28 -15.29
C ALA A 229 11.25 6.10 -14.37
N ASP A 230 10.26 5.54 -13.65
CA ASP A 230 10.44 4.36 -12.81
C ASP A 230 10.83 3.11 -13.62
N SER A 231 10.21 2.89 -14.78
CA SER A 231 10.60 1.78 -15.67
C SER A 231 12.04 1.91 -16.18
N ILE A 232 12.50 3.13 -16.43
CA ILE A 232 13.90 3.41 -16.80
C ILE A 232 14.81 3.17 -15.59
N ALA A 233 14.42 3.61 -14.40
CA ALA A 233 15.19 3.44 -13.17
C ALA A 233 15.45 1.96 -12.86
N GLU A 234 14.49 1.06 -13.10
CA GLU A 234 14.69 -0.40 -12.97
C GLU A 234 15.81 -0.97 -13.86
N GLY A 235 16.13 -0.30 -14.97
CA GLY A 235 17.16 -0.71 -15.90
C GLY A 235 18.57 -0.22 -15.52
N ILE A 236 18.72 0.60 -14.48
CA ILE A 236 19.99 1.25 -14.13
C ILE A 236 20.81 0.37 -13.18
N PRO A 237 22.01 -0.09 -13.58
CA PRO A 237 22.82 -1.06 -12.81
C PRO A 237 23.27 -0.60 -11.42
N TYR A 238 23.28 0.71 -11.15
CA TYR A 238 23.77 1.31 -9.90
C TYR A 238 22.65 1.72 -8.94
N ILE A 239 21.39 1.59 -9.34
CA ILE A 239 20.27 1.71 -8.40
C ILE A 239 20.21 0.38 -7.66
N PRO A 240 20.34 0.34 -6.31
CA PRO A 240 20.39 -0.88 -5.54
C PRO A 240 19.02 -1.55 -5.67
N PHE A 241 18.92 -2.42 -6.65
CA PHE A 241 17.93 -3.45 -6.61
C PHE A 241 18.55 -4.56 -5.77
N VAL A 242 18.12 -4.68 -4.52
CA VAL A 242 18.53 -5.81 -3.69
C VAL A 242 18.11 -7.08 -4.47
N PRO A 243 19.03 -8.02 -4.74
CA PRO A 243 18.68 -9.20 -5.49
C PRO A 243 17.64 -10.01 -4.70
N ARG A 244 16.42 -10.07 -5.24
CA ARG A 244 15.33 -10.93 -4.77
C ARG A 244 15.88 -12.36 -4.60
N LYS A 245 15.95 -12.85 -3.37
CA LYS A 245 16.11 -14.29 -3.11
C LYS A 245 14.78 -15.02 -3.30
#